data_AF-G0Z1J4-F1
#
_entry.id   AF-G0Z1J4-F1
#
_cell.length_a   1.000
_cell.length_b   1.000
_cell.length_c   1.000
_cell.angle_alpha   90.00
_cell.angle_beta   90.00
_cell.angle_gamma   90.00
#
_symmetry.space_group_name_H-M   'P 1'
#
loop_
_entity.id
_entity.type
_entity.pdbx_description
1 polymer ?
#
loop_
_entity_poly.entity_id
_entity_poly.type
_entity_poly.pdbx_seq_one_letter_code
_entity_poly.pdbx_strand_id
1 'polypeptide(L)'
;FNMPRAVVLEDGALYVADNANNLVREISNGVVTSFITEGLLGPSYIKPYSRPNGAHDLFVSDTGKSRIIFAPLQKQTFITVFITGFQPDVLQISEKNRLMFAICNSTKILSINMKGATTPKDYWQVGNADCMGYQSSLMLTTEEDKLLYYGILNGTPSIMSLPATKTKTEAPRICPDVLLRWPHGPIVSLVNINKHAFYVVTASNVYIVHDGSYHPTVTPTPPLTPTPTPEVTPTPTVTPTPTPEVTPTPTVTPSPTITIHRGFAVAAFPAQSLPIEDPRLMHELLSWLMKDV
;
A
#
# COMPACT_ATOMS: atom_id res chain seq x y z
N PHE A 1 12.11 -14.23 3.19
CA PHE A 1 12.11 -12.76 3.24
C PHE A 1 13.01 -12.30 4.39
N ASN A 2 13.70 -11.17 4.22
CA ASN A 2 14.53 -10.51 5.22
C ASN A 2 14.41 -8.99 5.04
N MET A 3 13.76 -8.33 6.01
CA MET A 3 13.42 -6.89 5.96
C MET A 3 12.72 -6.44 4.65
N PRO A 4 11.62 -7.09 4.21
CA PRO A 4 10.92 -6.65 3.01
C PRO A 4 10.40 -5.22 3.16
N ARG A 5 10.56 -4.38 2.13
CA ARG A 5 10.23 -2.95 2.20
C ARG A 5 9.04 -2.49 1.36
N ALA A 6 8.69 -3.25 0.31
CA ALA A 6 7.56 -2.93 -0.56
C ALA A 6 6.98 -4.21 -1.16
N VAL A 7 5.68 -4.17 -1.46
CA VAL A 7 4.95 -5.24 -2.14
C VAL A 7 3.95 -4.63 -3.12
N VAL A 8 3.79 -5.25 -4.28
CA VAL A 8 2.81 -4.86 -5.29
C VAL A 8 2.17 -6.11 -5.90
N LEU A 9 0.89 -6.02 -6.24
CA LEU A 9 0.18 -7.05 -7.00
C LEU A 9 0.17 -6.64 -8.47
N GLU A 10 0.58 -7.54 -9.36
CA GLU A 10 0.53 -7.35 -10.80
C GLU A 10 0.24 -8.71 -11.47
N ASP A 11 -0.73 -8.77 -12.38
CA ASP A 11 -1.12 -9.99 -13.11
C ASP A 11 -1.32 -11.25 -12.24
N GLY A 12 -1.87 -11.07 -11.03
CA GLY A 12 -2.14 -12.17 -10.10
C GLY A 12 -0.92 -12.67 -9.30
N ALA A 13 0.25 -12.06 -9.50
CA ALA A 13 1.47 -12.33 -8.74
C ALA A 13 1.80 -11.17 -7.80
N LEU A 14 2.26 -11.49 -6.58
CA LEU A 14 2.81 -10.48 -5.67
C LEU A 14 4.32 -10.36 -5.88
N TYR A 15 4.80 -9.16 -6.12
CA TYR A 15 6.22 -8.86 -6.15
C TYR A 15 6.64 -8.20 -4.85
N VAL A 16 7.78 -8.57 -4.29
CA VAL A 16 8.26 -8.08 -2.99
C VAL A 16 9.70 -7.62 -3.08
N ALA A 17 9.98 -6.38 -2.66
CA ALA A 17 11.33 -5.87 -2.48
C ALA A 17 11.94 -6.46 -1.20
N ASP A 18 12.71 -7.53 -1.34
CA ASP A 18 13.34 -8.27 -0.24
C ASP A 18 14.70 -7.63 0.10
N ASN A 19 14.62 -6.48 0.77
CA ASN A 19 15.69 -5.48 0.87
C ASN A 19 17.03 -6.06 1.35
N ALA A 20 17.05 -6.71 2.52
CA ALA A 20 18.30 -7.19 3.12
C ALA A 20 18.85 -8.43 2.40
N ASN A 21 18.04 -9.10 1.57
CA ASN A 21 18.50 -10.16 0.70
C ASN A 21 18.97 -9.65 -0.67
N ASN A 22 18.83 -8.34 -0.99
CA ASN A 22 19.18 -7.74 -2.27
C ASN A 22 18.44 -8.35 -3.47
N LEU A 23 17.16 -8.71 -3.28
CA LEU A 23 16.38 -9.46 -4.27
C LEU A 23 15.01 -8.83 -4.46
N VAL A 24 14.40 -9.09 -5.62
CA VAL A 24 12.94 -8.96 -5.78
C VAL A 24 12.36 -10.37 -5.86
N ARG A 25 11.41 -10.68 -4.98
CA ARG A 25 10.70 -11.95 -4.96
C ARG A 25 9.41 -11.86 -5.77
N GLU A 26 8.95 -13.00 -6.25
CA GLU A 26 7.62 -13.18 -6.81
C GLU A 26 6.90 -14.24 -5.98
N ILE A 27 5.61 -14.03 -5.73
CA ILE A 27 4.73 -14.98 -5.07
C ILE A 27 3.54 -15.22 -6.00
N SER A 28 3.47 -16.44 -6.53
CA SER A 28 2.46 -16.84 -7.50
C SER A 28 1.91 -18.19 -7.07
N ASN A 29 0.58 -18.29 -6.92
CA ASN A 29 -0.10 -19.52 -6.46
C ASN A 29 0.47 -20.09 -5.14
N GLY A 30 0.82 -19.21 -4.20
CA GLY A 30 1.39 -19.61 -2.90
C GLY A 30 2.86 -20.06 -2.95
N VAL A 31 3.50 -20.06 -4.11
CA VAL A 31 4.91 -20.42 -4.27
C VAL A 31 5.76 -19.14 -4.33
N VAL A 32 6.85 -19.11 -3.54
CA VAL A 32 7.80 -18.00 -3.53
C VAL A 32 9.00 -18.31 -4.43
N THR A 33 9.24 -17.47 -5.42
CA THR A 33 10.40 -17.51 -6.32
C THR A 33 11.17 -16.18 -6.27
N SER A 34 12.24 -16.07 -7.06
CA SER A 34 13.00 -14.84 -7.20
C SER A 34 12.83 -14.29 -8.61
N PHE A 35 12.37 -13.05 -8.72
CA PHE A 35 12.15 -12.34 -9.97
C PHE A 35 13.43 -11.65 -10.45
N ILE A 36 14.08 -10.88 -9.56
CA ILE A 36 15.41 -10.30 -9.79
C ILE A 36 16.37 -10.94 -8.80
N THR A 37 17.33 -11.70 -9.33
CA THR A 37 18.25 -12.56 -8.56
C THR A 37 19.63 -11.95 -8.32
N GLU A 38 20.00 -10.92 -9.07
CA GLU A 38 21.33 -10.34 -9.02
C GLU A 38 21.32 -8.86 -9.36
N GLY A 39 22.43 -8.18 -9.10
CA GLY A 39 22.63 -6.81 -9.54
C GLY A 39 21.95 -5.74 -8.69
N LEU A 40 21.18 -6.07 -7.65
CA LEU A 40 20.60 -5.10 -6.71
C LEU A 40 21.45 -4.92 -5.43
N LEU A 41 21.22 -3.83 -4.71
CA LEU A 41 21.69 -3.62 -3.34
C LEU A 41 20.66 -2.82 -2.55
N GLY A 42 19.95 -3.47 -1.64
CA GLY A 42 18.94 -2.84 -0.79
C GLY A 42 17.79 -2.20 -1.58
N PRO A 43 17.03 -2.96 -2.41
CA PRO A 43 15.84 -2.42 -3.06
C PRO A 43 14.82 -1.97 -2.00
N SER A 44 14.39 -0.70 -2.03
CA SER A 44 13.50 -0.14 -1.01
C SER A 44 12.04 -0.03 -1.45
N TYR A 45 11.81 0.09 -2.75
CA TYR A 45 10.48 0.31 -3.31
C TYR A 45 10.36 -0.32 -4.70
N ILE A 46 9.14 -0.71 -5.06
CA ILE A 46 8.81 -1.26 -6.38
C ILE A 46 7.48 -0.68 -6.87
N LYS A 47 7.36 -0.46 -8.18
CA LYS A 47 6.17 0.12 -8.80
C LYS A 47 5.95 -0.47 -10.20
N PRO A 48 4.83 -1.18 -10.44
CA PRO A 48 4.46 -1.62 -11.77
C PRO A 48 4.15 -0.42 -12.66
N TYR A 49 4.37 -0.62 -13.96
CA TYR A 49 4.12 0.38 -14.96
C TYR A 49 3.75 -0.23 -16.30
N SER A 50 2.62 0.20 -16.84
CA SER A 50 2.17 -0.13 -18.18
C SER A 50 2.67 0.90 -19.18
N ARG A 51 3.49 0.47 -20.14
CA ARG A 51 3.92 1.30 -21.25
C ARG A 51 2.78 1.51 -22.26
N PRO A 52 2.84 2.58 -23.09
CA PRO A 52 1.84 2.83 -24.12
C PRO A 52 1.77 1.74 -25.20
N ASN A 53 2.85 0.96 -25.36
CA ASN A 53 2.89 -0.17 -26.28
C ASN A 53 2.37 -1.47 -25.65
N GLY A 54 1.81 -1.43 -24.43
CA GLY A 54 1.27 -2.59 -23.71
C GLY A 54 2.31 -3.45 -22.98
N ALA A 55 3.59 -3.05 -22.97
CA ALA A 55 4.59 -3.75 -22.16
C ALA A 55 4.46 -3.37 -20.69
N HIS A 56 4.55 -4.35 -19.78
CA HIS A 56 4.52 -4.16 -18.35
C HIS A 56 5.94 -4.24 -17.78
N ASP A 57 6.34 -3.24 -17.01
CA ASP A 57 7.62 -3.23 -16.30
C ASP A 57 7.42 -3.08 -14.80
N LEU A 58 8.37 -3.59 -14.04
CA LEU A 58 8.53 -3.31 -12.62
C LEU A 58 9.69 -2.33 -12.43
N PHE A 59 9.38 -1.09 -12.03
CA PHE A 59 10.39 -0.15 -11.56
C PHE A 59 10.83 -0.53 -10.15
N VAL A 60 12.13 -0.39 -9.87
CA VAL A 60 12.74 -0.68 -8.57
C VAL A 60 13.61 0.49 -8.13
N SER A 61 13.39 0.96 -6.90
CA SER A 61 14.29 1.87 -6.20
C SER A 61 15.43 1.07 -5.59
N ASP A 62 16.57 1.01 -6.29
CA ASP A 62 17.80 0.33 -5.86
C ASP A 62 18.64 1.30 -5.00
N THR A 63 18.15 1.57 -3.78
CA THR A 63 18.64 2.64 -2.89
C THR A 63 20.13 2.49 -2.58
N GLY A 64 20.60 1.27 -2.30
CA GLY A 64 22.00 1.01 -2.00
C GLY A 64 22.93 1.27 -3.20
N LYS A 65 22.44 1.15 -4.44
CA LYS A 65 23.18 1.54 -5.65
C LYS A 65 22.88 2.93 -6.17
N SER A 66 22.09 3.72 -5.44
CA SER A 66 21.75 5.11 -5.79
C SER A 66 21.22 5.25 -7.23
N ARG A 67 20.27 4.39 -7.59
CA ARG A 67 19.69 4.35 -8.94
C ARG A 67 18.26 3.80 -8.94
N ILE A 68 17.49 4.21 -9.93
CA ILE A 68 16.23 3.56 -10.28
C ILE A 68 16.51 2.65 -11.48
N ILE A 69 15.98 1.44 -11.43
CA ILE A 69 16.00 0.49 -12.55
C ILE A 69 14.57 0.13 -12.96
N PHE A 70 14.43 -0.54 -14.08
CA PHE A 70 13.23 -1.31 -14.37
C PHE A 70 13.59 -2.68 -14.97
N ALA A 71 12.69 -3.64 -14.79
CA ALA A 71 12.76 -4.95 -15.42
C ALA A 71 11.39 -5.28 -16.06
N PRO A 72 11.35 -5.87 -17.27
CA PRO A 72 10.10 -6.33 -17.85
C PRO A 72 9.46 -7.41 -16.99
N LEU A 73 8.15 -7.31 -16.77
CA LEU A 73 7.33 -8.32 -16.07
C LEU A 73 7.04 -9.50 -17.00
N GLN A 74 8.09 -10.22 -17.37
CA GLN A 74 8.06 -11.34 -18.30
C GLN A 74 8.96 -12.48 -17.77
N LYS A 75 8.88 -13.66 -18.39
CA LYS A 75 9.64 -14.86 -17.97
C LYS A 75 11.16 -14.67 -17.98
N GLN A 76 11.69 -13.78 -18.81
CA GLN A 76 13.11 -13.46 -18.83
C GLN A 76 13.32 -12.05 -18.27
N THR A 77 13.89 -11.99 -17.08
CA THR A 77 14.16 -10.73 -16.39
C THR A 77 15.57 -10.25 -16.70
N PHE A 78 15.66 -9.01 -17.17
CA PHE A 78 16.92 -8.28 -17.26
C PHE A 78 16.71 -6.88 -16.68
N ILE A 79 17.77 -6.33 -16.09
CA ILE A 79 17.74 -5.02 -15.46
C ILE A 79 18.16 -3.97 -16.49
N THR A 80 17.35 -2.94 -16.66
CA THR A 80 17.76 -1.71 -17.35
C THR A 80 17.89 -0.58 -16.33
N VAL A 81 19.02 0.13 -16.35
CA VAL A 81 19.20 1.32 -15.51
C VAL A 81 18.39 2.46 -16.09
N PHE A 82 17.50 3.03 -15.28
CA PHE A 82 16.66 4.16 -15.68
C PHE A 82 17.36 5.48 -15.39
N ILE A 83 17.81 5.69 -14.16
CA ILE A 83 18.51 6.90 -13.74
C ILE A 83 19.42 6.60 -12.55
N THR A 84 20.51 7.36 -12.39
CA THR A 84 21.51 7.19 -11.32
C THR A 84 21.84 8.52 -10.67
N GLY A 85 22.55 8.48 -9.53
CA GLY A 85 23.15 9.68 -8.91
C GLY A 85 22.41 10.19 -7.67
N PHE A 86 21.42 9.46 -7.17
CA PHE A 86 20.70 9.77 -5.95
C PHE A 86 20.14 8.50 -5.33
N GLN A 87 19.86 8.50 -4.03
CA GLN A 87 19.23 7.37 -3.34
C GLN A 87 17.71 7.46 -3.50
N PRO A 88 17.06 6.65 -4.36
CA PRO A 88 15.62 6.67 -4.50
C PRO A 88 14.92 5.97 -3.33
N ASP A 89 13.66 6.36 -3.08
CA ASP A 89 12.74 5.58 -2.26
C ASP A 89 11.36 5.45 -2.93
N VAL A 90 10.29 5.96 -2.33
CA VAL A 90 8.91 5.85 -2.85
C VAL A 90 8.80 6.45 -4.26
N LEU A 91 8.14 5.72 -5.16
CA LEU A 91 7.89 6.10 -6.54
C LEU A 91 6.39 6.27 -6.80
N GLN A 92 6.02 7.36 -7.48
CA GLN A 92 4.71 7.57 -8.07
C GLN A 92 4.86 7.85 -9.56
N ILE A 93 3.91 7.41 -10.38
CA ILE A 93 3.97 7.59 -11.83
C ILE A 93 2.66 8.20 -12.30
N SER A 94 2.76 9.30 -13.04
CA SER A 94 1.67 9.92 -13.79
C SER A 94 1.64 9.33 -15.19
N GLU A 95 0.56 8.65 -15.53
CA GLU A 95 0.37 8.08 -16.87
C GLU A 95 0.01 9.16 -17.88
N LYS A 96 -0.79 10.16 -17.48
CA LYS A 96 -1.25 11.27 -18.32
C LYS A 96 -0.10 12.14 -18.79
N ASN A 97 0.76 12.55 -17.86
CA ASN A 97 1.86 13.47 -18.15
C ASN A 97 3.18 12.75 -18.45
N ARG A 98 3.23 11.43 -18.23
CA ARG A 98 4.43 10.59 -18.40
C ARG A 98 5.57 11.11 -17.52
N LEU A 99 5.25 11.38 -16.26
CA LEU A 99 6.20 11.84 -15.24
C LEU A 99 6.33 10.79 -14.14
N MET A 100 7.54 10.56 -13.66
CA MET A 100 7.79 9.81 -12.44
C MET A 100 8.17 10.78 -11.33
N PHE A 101 7.53 10.65 -10.18
CA PHE A 101 7.88 11.33 -8.96
C PHE A 101 8.61 10.37 -8.03
N ALA A 102 9.81 10.72 -7.62
CA ALA A 102 10.64 9.89 -6.77
C ALA A 102 11.10 10.65 -5.54
N ILE A 103 11.05 10.00 -4.38
CA ILE A 103 11.77 10.48 -3.20
C ILE A 103 13.26 10.26 -3.41
N CYS A 104 14.07 11.26 -3.11
CA CYS A 104 15.50 11.28 -3.35
C CYS A 104 16.24 11.74 -2.11
N ASN A 105 17.26 10.97 -1.70
CA ASN A 105 18.09 11.25 -0.52
C ASN A 105 17.24 11.54 0.74
N SER A 106 16.14 10.79 0.88
CA SER A 106 15.16 10.83 1.98
C SER A 106 14.42 12.15 2.22
N THR A 107 14.71 13.21 1.49
CA THR A 107 14.27 14.58 1.84
C THR A 107 13.69 15.36 0.67
N LYS A 108 14.02 14.97 -0.57
CA LYS A 108 13.63 15.69 -1.77
C LYS A 108 12.66 14.87 -2.60
N ILE A 109 11.81 15.56 -3.35
CA ILE A 109 10.96 14.97 -4.37
C ILE A 109 11.50 15.42 -5.72
N LEU A 110 11.83 14.49 -6.60
CA LEU A 110 12.18 14.78 -7.99
C LEU A 110 11.02 14.40 -8.91
N SER A 111 10.77 15.24 -9.91
CA SER A 111 9.98 14.92 -11.09
C SER A 111 10.92 14.54 -12.22
N ILE A 112 10.69 13.39 -12.85
CA ILE A 112 11.53 12.80 -13.89
C ILE A 112 10.67 12.60 -15.13
N ASN A 113 11.09 13.16 -16.26
CA ASN A 113 10.38 13.05 -17.52
C ASN A 113 10.58 11.67 -18.16
N MET A 114 9.50 10.92 -18.35
CA MET A 114 9.53 9.57 -18.92
C MET A 114 9.22 9.54 -20.43
N LYS A 115 9.08 10.70 -21.09
CA LYS A 115 8.74 10.75 -22.52
C LYS A 115 9.94 10.31 -23.38
N GLY A 116 9.80 9.16 -24.03
CA GLY A 116 10.71 8.69 -25.09
C GLY A 116 12.11 8.26 -24.63
N ALA A 117 12.42 8.27 -23.34
CA ALA A 117 13.74 7.94 -22.82
C ALA A 117 13.72 6.68 -21.95
N THR A 118 14.56 5.70 -22.31
CA THR A 118 14.93 4.60 -21.40
C THR A 118 15.84 5.09 -20.28
N THR A 119 16.59 6.18 -20.52
CA THR A 119 17.43 6.87 -19.53
C THR A 119 17.15 8.38 -19.55
N PRO A 120 16.26 8.90 -18.69
CA PRO A 120 15.93 10.32 -18.67
C PRO A 120 17.12 11.20 -18.31
N LYS A 121 17.25 12.34 -19.01
CA LYS A 121 18.17 13.42 -18.65
C LYS A 121 17.46 14.66 -18.14
N ASP A 122 16.14 14.73 -18.34
CA ASP A 122 15.32 15.85 -17.93
C ASP A 122 14.54 15.50 -16.65
N TYR A 123 14.99 16.09 -15.55
CA TYR A 123 14.36 15.99 -14.23
C TYR A 123 14.58 17.29 -13.45
N TRP A 124 13.74 17.52 -12.44
CA TRP A 124 13.79 18.72 -11.60
C TRP A 124 13.23 18.45 -10.20
N GLN A 125 13.57 19.33 -9.25
CA GLN A 125 13.02 19.26 -7.90
C GLN A 125 11.58 19.75 -7.88
N VAL A 126 10.71 19.03 -7.19
CA VAL A 126 9.34 19.43 -6.90
C VAL A 126 9.31 20.07 -5.53
N GLY A 127 8.76 21.29 -5.47
CA GLY A 127 8.69 22.08 -4.25
C GLY A 127 10.00 22.77 -3.88
N ASN A 128 9.88 23.83 -3.09
CA ASN A 128 11.02 24.59 -2.58
C ASN A 128 11.64 23.87 -1.37
N ALA A 129 12.94 23.57 -1.47
CA ALA A 129 13.71 22.84 -0.46
C ALA A 129 13.63 23.47 0.93
N ASP A 130 13.52 24.79 1.01
CA ASP A 130 13.55 25.53 2.28
C ASP A 130 12.27 25.34 3.12
N CYS A 131 11.17 24.90 2.48
CA CYS A 131 9.85 24.78 3.11
C CYS A 131 9.16 23.43 2.85
N MET A 132 9.87 22.44 2.31
CA MET A 132 9.32 21.09 2.06
C MET A 132 8.87 20.40 3.34
N GLY A 133 9.69 20.43 4.40
CA GLY A 133 9.40 19.73 5.64
C GLY A 133 9.13 18.22 5.48
N TYR A 134 9.57 17.60 4.38
CA TYR A 134 9.27 16.21 4.03
C TYR A 134 9.71 15.26 5.15
N GLN A 135 8.87 14.28 5.49
CA GLN A 135 9.19 13.22 6.45
C GLN A 135 9.04 11.83 5.84
N SER A 136 7.90 11.54 5.22
CA SER A 136 7.62 10.21 4.68
C SER A 136 6.40 10.23 3.75
N SER A 137 6.14 9.08 3.13
CA SER A 137 5.05 8.83 2.19
C SER A 137 5.08 9.72 0.95
N LEU A 138 4.47 9.27 -0.13
CA LEU A 138 4.25 10.07 -1.33
C LEU A 138 3.10 9.44 -2.10
N MET A 139 2.11 10.23 -2.46
CA MET A 139 0.94 9.79 -3.20
C MET A 139 0.59 10.80 -4.28
N LEU A 140 0.35 10.32 -5.49
CA LEU A 140 -0.21 11.11 -6.58
C LEU A 140 -1.74 11.01 -6.52
N THR A 141 -2.43 12.15 -6.60
CA THR A 141 -3.90 12.22 -6.63
C THR A 141 -4.46 11.55 -7.90
N THR A 142 -5.74 11.17 -7.87
CA THR A 142 -6.40 10.47 -9.00
C THR A 142 -6.40 11.31 -10.28
N GLU A 143 -6.49 12.63 -10.14
CA GLU A 143 -6.45 13.58 -11.26
C GLU A 143 -5.02 13.84 -11.77
N GLU A 144 -4.01 13.25 -11.11
CA GLU A 144 -2.58 13.44 -11.38
C GLU A 144 -2.12 14.90 -11.34
N ASP A 145 -2.81 15.75 -10.58
CA ASP A 145 -2.58 17.18 -10.50
C ASP A 145 -1.76 17.58 -9.26
N LYS A 146 -1.80 16.77 -8.20
CA LYS A 146 -1.18 17.04 -6.90
C LYS A 146 -0.46 15.83 -6.34
N LEU A 147 0.62 16.11 -5.61
CA LEU A 147 1.33 15.17 -4.76
C LEU A 147 1.00 15.46 -3.30
N LEU A 148 0.57 14.41 -2.60
CA LEU A 148 0.37 14.43 -1.17
C LEU A 148 1.49 13.67 -0.47
N TYR A 149 1.96 14.19 0.65
CA TYR A 149 3.00 13.56 1.47
C TYR A 149 2.86 13.98 2.94
N TYR A 150 3.54 13.27 3.83
CA TYR A 150 3.60 13.61 5.23
C TYR A 150 4.82 14.50 5.50
N GLY A 151 4.58 15.64 6.14
CA GLY A 151 5.62 16.60 6.47
C GLY A 151 5.39 17.27 7.82
N ILE A 152 6.45 17.90 8.33
CA ILE A 152 6.42 18.72 9.54
C ILE A 152 6.84 20.13 9.14
N LEU A 153 5.92 21.09 9.27
CA LEU A 153 6.18 22.50 9.02
C LEU A 153 6.07 23.26 10.34
N ASN A 154 7.14 23.95 10.73
CA ASN A 154 7.22 24.70 11.99
C ASN A 154 6.77 23.87 13.21
N GLY A 155 7.17 22.60 13.28
CA GLY A 155 6.81 21.69 14.36
C GLY A 155 5.40 21.10 14.30
N THR A 156 4.58 21.48 13.32
CA THR A 156 3.22 20.93 13.15
C THR A 156 3.21 19.78 12.13
N PRO A 157 2.95 18.53 12.56
CA PRO A 157 2.80 17.41 11.63
C PRO A 157 1.53 17.58 10.80
N SER A 158 1.67 17.47 9.48
CA SER A 158 0.56 17.66 8.54
C SER A 158 0.72 16.78 7.30
N ILE A 159 -0.41 16.49 6.67
CA ILE A 159 -0.45 16.06 5.28
C ILE A 159 -0.33 17.31 4.41
N MET A 160 0.69 17.32 3.57
CA MET A 160 1.06 18.43 2.70
C MET A 160 0.62 18.15 1.27
N SER A 161 0.38 19.21 0.51
CA SER A 161 0.00 19.16 -0.90
C SER A 161 0.94 20.02 -1.74
N LEU A 162 1.41 19.46 -2.86
CA LEU A 162 2.20 20.17 -3.88
C LEU A 162 1.59 19.93 -5.27
N PRO A 163 1.66 20.91 -6.18
CA PRO A 163 1.25 20.69 -7.56
C PRO A 163 2.24 19.76 -8.30
N ALA A 164 1.71 18.73 -8.97
CA ALA A 164 2.48 17.73 -9.69
C ALA A 164 2.86 18.18 -11.12
N THR A 165 2.15 19.15 -11.68
CA THR A 165 2.24 19.55 -13.09
C THR A 165 3.18 20.72 -13.36
N LYS A 166 3.83 21.25 -12.32
CA LYS A 166 4.69 22.44 -12.44
C LYS A 166 6.02 22.11 -13.10
N THR A 167 6.48 23.05 -13.92
CA THR A 167 7.69 22.91 -14.73
C THR A 167 8.97 23.06 -13.89
N LYS A 168 10.12 22.74 -14.49
CA LYS A 168 11.46 22.87 -13.89
C LYS A 168 11.79 24.26 -13.34
N THR A 169 11.22 25.31 -13.92
CA THR A 169 11.45 26.70 -13.47
C THR A 169 10.51 27.11 -12.35
N GLU A 170 9.29 26.60 -12.33
CA GLU A 170 8.26 27.00 -11.36
C GLU A 170 8.28 26.13 -10.10
N ALA A 171 8.40 24.81 -10.26
CA ALA A 171 8.24 23.86 -9.17
C ALA A 171 9.19 24.09 -7.98
N PRO A 172 10.49 24.42 -8.18
CA PRO A 172 11.42 24.67 -7.07
C PRO A 172 11.13 25.93 -6.25
N ARG A 173 10.18 26.78 -6.67
CA ARG A 173 9.82 28.03 -5.98
C ARG A 173 8.56 27.92 -5.14
N ILE A 174 7.85 26.78 -5.23
CA ILE A 174 6.53 26.60 -4.63
C ILE A 174 6.68 25.89 -3.28
N CYS A 175 6.15 26.49 -2.22
CA CYS A 175 6.00 25.81 -0.93
C CYS A 175 4.74 24.95 -0.91
N PRO A 176 4.71 23.87 -0.11
CA PRO A 176 3.53 23.05 0.05
C PRO A 176 2.41 23.79 0.77
N ASP A 177 1.17 23.44 0.42
CA ASP A 177 -0.01 23.80 1.18
C ASP A 177 -0.29 22.74 2.25
N VAL A 178 -0.72 23.17 3.44
CA VAL A 178 -1.18 22.26 4.49
C VAL A 178 -2.58 21.79 4.12
N LEU A 179 -2.72 20.51 3.76
CA LEU A 179 -4.03 19.92 3.46
C LEU A 179 -4.79 19.57 4.74
N LEU A 180 -4.13 18.87 5.67
CA LEU A 180 -4.73 18.39 6.90
C LEU A 180 -3.67 18.33 8.01
N ARG A 181 -3.97 18.90 9.19
CA ARG A 181 -3.11 18.70 10.38
C ARG A 181 -3.26 17.26 10.86
N TRP A 182 -2.13 16.63 11.20
CA TRP A 182 -2.09 15.20 11.48
C TRP A 182 -1.56 14.89 12.88
N PRO A 183 -2.44 14.79 13.90
CA PRO A 183 -2.04 14.50 15.27
C PRO A 183 -1.88 12.99 15.56
N HIS A 184 -2.09 12.11 14.58
CA HIS A 184 -2.18 10.67 14.80
C HIS A 184 -0.85 9.92 14.61
N GLY A 185 0.29 10.61 14.80
CA GLY A 185 1.63 10.03 14.70
C GLY A 185 2.18 9.93 13.27
N PRO A 186 3.36 9.33 13.07
CA PRO A 186 4.01 9.29 11.77
C PRO A 186 3.24 8.43 10.76
N ILE A 187 3.15 8.93 9.53
CA ILE A 187 2.53 8.23 8.41
C ILE A 187 3.58 7.33 7.74
N VAL A 188 3.21 6.08 7.49
CA VAL A 188 4.04 5.13 6.73
C VAL A 188 3.71 5.22 5.25
N SER A 189 2.42 5.25 4.91
CA SER A 189 1.96 5.28 3.52
C SER A 189 0.68 6.09 3.36
N LEU A 190 0.53 6.70 2.19
CA LEU A 190 -0.69 7.31 1.71
C LEU A 190 -1.15 6.49 0.50
N VAL A 191 -2.42 6.07 0.50
CA VAL A 191 -2.96 5.19 -0.55
C VAL A 191 -4.18 5.84 -1.20
N ASN A 192 -4.09 6.09 -2.50
CA ASN A 192 -5.16 6.72 -3.25
C ASN A 192 -6.33 5.74 -3.44
N ILE A 193 -7.57 6.20 -3.25
CA ILE A 193 -8.79 5.43 -3.50
C ILE A 193 -9.50 6.01 -4.72
N ASN A 194 -9.88 7.28 -4.64
CA ASN A 194 -10.58 8.01 -5.69
C ASN A 194 -10.43 9.52 -5.47
N LYS A 195 -11.04 10.33 -6.34
CA LYS A 195 -10.97 11.80 -6.26
C LYS A 195 -11.45 12.41 -4.94
N HIS A 196 -12.25 11.69 -4.15
CA HIS A 196 -12.86 12.17 -2.90
C HIS A 196 -12.26 11.54 -1.64
N ALA A 197 -11.42 10.52 -1.77
CA ALA A 197 -10.93 9.78 -0.60
C ALA A 197 -9.55 9.17 -0.80
N PHE A 198 -8.81 9.07 0.29
CA PHE A 198 -7.54 8.34 0.35
C PHE A 198 -7.33 7.75 1.75
N TYR A 199 -6.54 6.68 1.85
CA TYR A 199 -6.14 6.12 3.13
C TYR A 199 -4.85 6.73 3.64
N VAL A 200 -4.79 6.90 4.96
CA VAL A 200 -3.59 7.24 5.69
C VAL A 200 -3.21 6.06 6.56
N VAL A 201 -2.04 5.48 6.30
CA VAL A 201 -1.55 4.30 6.99
C VAL A 201 -0.43 4.71 7.93
N THR A 202 -0.62 4.47 9.22
CA THR A 202 0.41 4.63 10.25
C THR A 202 0.98 3.26 10.64
N ALA A 203 1.94 3.23 11.56
CA ALA A 203 2.46 1.96 12.08
C ALA A 203 1.41 1.10 12.82
N SER A 204 0.29 1.69 13.25
CA SER A 204 -0.69 1.03 14.13
C SER A 204 -2.14 1.12 13.66
N ASN A 205 -2.49 2.06 12.79
CA ASN A 205 -3.86 2.33 12.36
C ASN A 205 -3.92 2.67 10.87
N VAL A 206 -5.05 2.34 10.24
CA VAL A 206 -5.44 2.83 8.92
C VAL A 206 -6.62 3.78 9.09
N TYR A 207 -6.50 4.96 8.49
CA TYR A 207 -7.53 5.98 8.49
C TYR A 207 -8.02 6.21 7.07
N ILE A 208 -9.31 6.49 6.89
CA ILE A 208 -9.84 7.02 5.65
C ILE A 208 -10.06 8.51 5.79
N VAL A 209 -9.57 9.30 4.82
CA VAL A 209 -9.77 10.74 4.77
C VAL A 209 -10.66 11.02 3.57
N HIS A 210 -11.76 11.72 3.83
CA HIS A 210 -12.71 12.16 2.81
C HIS A 210 -12.59 13.67 2.58
N ASP A 211 -12.90 14.13 1.37
CA ASP A 211 -13.19 15.55 1.17
C ASP A 211 -14.58 15.90 1.72
N GLY A 212 -14.80 17.20 1.99
CA GLY A 212 -16.06 17.69 2.56
C GLY A 212 -17.29 17.53 1.66
N SER A 213 -17.14 17.02 0.44
CA SER A 213 -18.25 16.72 -0.47
C SER A 213 -18.74 15.27 -0.37
N TYR A 214 -18.05 14.43 0.42
CA TYR A 214 -18.46 13.06 0.67
C TYR A 214 -19.69 13.00 1.59
N HIS A 215 -20.84 12.64 1.00
CA HIS A 215 -22.01 12.23 1.74
C HIS A 215 -22.15 10.70 1.68
N PRO A 216 -22.05 9.97 2.79
CA PRO A 216 -22.28 8.52 2.78
C PRO A 216 -23.72 8.26 2.31
N THR A 217 -23.87 7.40 1.30
CA THR A 217 -25.20 6.94 0.89
C THR A 217 -25.75 6.10 2.03
N VAL A 218 -26.76 6.60 2.74
CA VAL A 218 -27.48 5.82 3.75
C VAL A 218 -28.01 4.55 3.09
N THR A 219 -27.44 3.40 3.47
CA THR A 219 -27.97 2.10 3.06
C THR A 219 -29.37 1.98 3.66
N PRO A 220 -30.44 1.83 2.85
CA PRO A 220 -31.77 1.65 3.41
C PRO A 220 -31.77 0.40 4.30
N THR A 221 -32.18 0.56 5.54
CA THR A 221 -32.35 -0.55 6.47
C THR A 221 -33.29 -1.57 5.81
N PRO A 222 -32.90 -2.84 5.64
CA PRO A 222 -33.79 -3.83 5.07
C PRO A 222 -35.05 -3.92 5.94
N PRO A 223 -36.25 -3.95 5.34
CA PRO A 223 -37.49 -4.07 6.11
C PRO A 223 -37.42 -5.33 6.98
N LEU A 224 -37.73 -5.19 8.26
CA LEU A 224 -37.76 -6.30 9.22
C LEU A 224 -38.66 -7.40 8.65
N THR A 225 -38.07 -8.54 8.29
CA THR A 225 -38.84 -9.71 7.88
C THR A 225 -39.49 -10.28 9.14
N PRO A 226 -40.83 -10.43 9.21
CA PRO A 226 -41.47 -10.97 10.39
C PRO A 226 -40.93 -12.38 10.66
N THR A 227 -40.43 -12.60 11.88
CA THR A 227 -39.95 -13.91 12.33
C THR A 227 -41.14 -14.86 12.41
N PRO A 228 -41.10 -16.05 11.77
CA PRO A 228 -42.20 -17.01 11.89
C PRO A 228 -42.30 -17.49 13.34
N THR A 229 -43.50 -17.34 13.92
CA THR A 229 -43.82 -17.86 15.26
C THR A 229 -43.65 -19.39 15.26
N PRO A 230 -42.85 -19.98 16.17
CA PRO A 230 -42.69 -21.43 16.21
C PRO A 230 -44.02 -22.10 16.58
N GLU A 231 -44.44 -23.05 15.75
CA GLU A 231 -45.62 -23.89 15.99
C GLU A 231 -45.30 -24.88 17.12
N VAL A 232 -46.13 -24.87 18.17
CA VAL A 232 -45.95 -25.73 19.35
C VAL A 232 -46.30 -27.16 18.98
N THR A 233 -45.28 -28.00 18.79
CA THR A 233 -45.46 -29.45 18.59
C THR A 233 -45.67 -30.14 19.95
N PRO A 234 -46.71 -30.98 20.14
CA PRO A 234 -46.93 -31.67 21.40
C PRO A 234 -45.81 -32.68 21.69
N THR A 235 -45.24 -32.59 22.88
CA THR A 235 -44.17 -33.46 23.37
C THR A 235 -44.70 -34.84 23.72
N PRO A 236 -44.16 -35.96 23.17
CA PRO A 236 -44.52 -37.30 23.63
C PRO A 236 -43.87 -37.62 24.97
N THR A 237 -44.62 -38.31 25.83
CA THR A 237 -44.19 -38.78 27.16
C THR A 237 -43.07 -39.81 27.03
N VAL A 238 -41.93 -39.57 27.69
CA VAL A 238 -40.77 -40.47 27.70
C VAL A 238 -40.80 -41.38 28.92
N THR A 239 -40.68 -42.69 28.68
CA THR A 239 -40.45 -43.73 29.70
C THR A 239 -38.96 -43.80 30.05
N PRO A 240 -38.54 -43.96 31.32
CA PRO A 240 -37.13 -43.97 31.70
C PRO A 240 -36.42 -45.26 31.24
N THR A 241 -35.35 -45.09 30.46
CA THR A 241 -34.41 -46.14 30.05
C THR A 241 -33.14 -46.05 30.91
N PRO A 242 -32.55 -47.18 31.36
CA PRO A 242 -31.44 -47.17 32.32
C PRO A 242 -30.14 -46.58 31.76
N THR A 243 -29.43 -45.91 32.67
CA THR A 243 -28.15 -45.22 32.50
C THR A 243 -27.02 -46.19 32.07
N PRO A 244 -26.34 -45.97 30.94
CA PRO A 244 -25.10 -46.66 30.64
C PRO A 244 -23.90 -46.01 31.34
N GLU A 245 -22.95 -46.88 31.68
CA GLU A 245 -21.75 -46.66 32.48
C GLU A 245 -20.72 -45.74 31.78
N VAL A 246 -20.07 -44.88 32.57
CA VAL A 246 -19.17 -43.82 32.11
C VAL A 246 -17.81 -44.42 31.72
N THR A 247 -17.44 -44.31 30.44
CA THR A 247 -16.08 -44.59 29.96
C THR A 247 -15.22 -43.31 30.09
N PRO A 248 -13.97 -43.38 30.59
CA PRO A 248 -13.14 -42.18 30.78
C PRO A 248 -12.73 -41.54 29.44
N THR A 249 -12.94 -40.23 29.35
CA THR A 249 -12.52 -39.36 28.23
C THR A 249 -10.99 -39.26 28.16
N PRO A 250 -10.36 -39.40 26.97
CA PRO A 250 -8.91 -39.20 26.84
C PRO A 250 -8.53 -37.73 27.10
N THR A 251 -7.41 -37.55 27.80
CA THR A 251 -6.85 -36.23 28.15
C THR A 251 -6.44 -35.48 26.87
N VAL A 252 -7.02 -34.30 26.65
CA VAL A 252 -6.64 -33.42 25.55
C VAL A 252 -5.32 -32.73 25.91
N THR A 253 -4.24 -33.08 25.22
CA THR A 253 -2.95 -32.36 25.28
C THR A 253 -3.15 -30.94 24.75
N PRO A 254 -2.74 -29.88 25.48
CA PRO A 254 -2.87 -28.51 24.99
C PRO A 254 -2.03 -28.32 23.71
N SER A 255 -2.69 -27.84 22.67
CA SER A 255 -2.06 -27.43 21.41
C SER A 255 -1.05 -26.30 21.68
N PRO A 256 0.15 -26.31 21.06
CA PRO A 256 1.14 -25.28 21.31
C PRO A 256 0.59 -23.90 20.93
N THR A 257 0.69 -22.96 21.87
CA THR A 257 0.41 -21.55 21.62
C THR A 257 1.43 -21.01 20.61
N ILE A 258 1.02 -20.85 19.35
CA ILE A 258 1.83 -20.16 18.34
C ILE A 258 1.88 -18.68 18.76
N THR A 259 3.01 -18.28 19.33
CA THR A 259 3.29 -16.89 19.63
C THR A 259 3.75 -16.22 18.33
N ILE A 260 2.83 -15.56 17.63
CA ILE A 260 3.19 -14.76 16.45
C ILE A 260 3.94 -13.51 16.94
N HIS A 261 5.26 -13.53 16.86
CA HIS A 261 6.04 -12.30 16.88
C HIS A 261 5.67 -11.49 15.64
N ARG A 262 4.87 -10.43 15.81
CA ARG A 262 4.64 -9.44 14.75
C ARG A 262 5.99 -8.78 14.41
N GLY A 263 6.61 -9.21 13.31
CA GLY A 263 7.57 -8.38 12.60
C GLY A 263 6.86 -7.12 12.14
N PHE A 264 7.47 -5.95 12.36
CA PHE A 264 6.95 -4.68 11.86
C PHE A 264 7.03 -4.65 10.33
N ALA A 265 5.99 -5.10 9.66
CA ALA A 265 5.75 -4.84 8.25
C ALA A 265 4.27 -4.51 8.09
N VAL A 266 3.96 -3.21 7.97
CA VAL A 266 2.64 -2.74 7.56
C VAL A 266 2.66 -2.65 6.04
N ALA A 267 2.15 -3.68 5.36
CA ALA A 267 1.83 -3.61 3.95
C ALA A 267 0.42 -3.03 3.80
N ALA A 268 0.30 -1.90 3.11
CA ALA A 268 -1.00 -1.38 2.70
C ALA A 268 -1.43 -2.12 1.44
N PHE A 269 -2.54 -2.85 1.51
CA PHE A 269 -3.07 -3.63 0.40
C PHE A 269 -3.84 -2.69 -0.56
N PRO A 270 -3.61 -2.73 -1.89
CA PRO A 270 -4.68 -2.39 -2.80
C PRO A 270 -5.84 -3.35 -2.53
N ALA A 271 -7.09 -2.86 -2.57
CA ALA A 271 -8.31 -3.57 -2.16
C ALA A 271 -8.57 -4.93 -2.87
N GLN A 272 -7.69 -5.34 -3.78
CA GLN A 272 -7.80 -6.55 -4.60
C GLN A 272 -6.88 -7.70 -4.17
N SER A 273 -6.25 -7.67 -2.99
CA SER A 273 -5.17 -8.60 -2.63
C SER A 273 -5.36 -9.45 -1.36
N LEU A 274 -6.58 -9.62 -0.86
CA LEU A 274 -6.87 -10.66 0.13
C LEU A 274 -7.76 -11.75 -0.49
N PRO A 275 -7.21 -12.95 -0.77
CA PRO A 275 -8.00 -14.08 -1.24
C PRO A 275 -8.65 -14.72 -0.01
N ILE A 276 -9.70 -14.11 0.50
CA ILE A 276 -10.60 -14.76 1.44
C ILE A 276 -11.97 -14.70 0.79
N GLU A 277 -12.46 -15.85 0.33
CA GLU A 277 -13.81 -15.99 -0.24
C GLU A 277 -14.93 -15.74 0.79
N ASP A 278 -14.58 -15.49 2.05
CA ASP A 278 -15.50 -15.18 3.13
C ASP A 278 -15.71 -13.65 3.26
N PRO A 279 -16.85 -13.13 2.74
CA PRO A 279 -17.17 -11.71 2.83
C PRO A 279 -17.39 -11.23 4.26
N ARG A 280 -17.77 -12.10 5.21
CA ARG A 280 -18.05 -11.70 6.60
C ARG A 280 -16.75 -11.42 7.36
N LEU A 281 -15.76 -12.29 7.18
CA LEU A 281 -14.41 -12.10 7.71
C LEU A 281 -13.72 -10.85 7.12
N MET A 282 -13.95 -10.58 5.83
CA MET A 282 -13.49 -9.34 5.20
C MET A 282 -14.12 -8.09 5.83
N HIS A 283 -15.42 -8.11 6.10
CA HIS A 283 -16.10 -6.99 6.77
C HIS A 283 -15.62 -6.81 8.22
N GLU A 284 -15.40 -7.88 8.97
CA GLU A 284 -14.88 -7.81 10.34
C GLU A 284 -13.42 -7.32 10.38
N LEU A 285 -12.57 -7.78 9.47
CA LEU A 285 -11.18 -7.35 9.38
C LEU A 285 -11.07 -5.87 8.97
N LEU A 286 -11.85 -5.45 7.97
CA LEU A 286 -11.90 -4.06 7.52
C LEU A 286 -12.48 -3.14 8.60
N SER A 287 -13.57 -3.54 9.27
CA SER A 287 -14.15 -2.74 10.36
C SER A 287 -13.25 -2.62 11.59
N TRP A 288 -12.36 -3.60 11.83
CA TRP A 288 -11.39 -3.52 12.91
C TRP A 288 -10.15 -2.66 12.57
N LEU A 289 -9.74 -2.63 11.30
CA LEU A 289 -8.56 -1.89 10.83
C LEU A 289 -8.84 -0.42 10.53
N MET A 290 -10.06 -0.10 10.10
CA MET A 290 -10.44 1.23 9.63
C MET A 290 -10.96 2.10 10.78
N LYS A 291 -10.37 3.28 10.93
CA LYS A 291 -10.93 4.36 11.75
C LYS A 291 -11.34 5.51 10.84
N ASP A 292 -12.60 5.90 10.90
CA ASP A 292 -13.08 7.13 10.27
C ASP A 292 -12.55 8.34 11.06
N VAL A 293 -11.99 9.32 10.35
CA VAL A 293 -11.48 10.58 10.92
C VAL A 293 -11.93 11.76 10.05
#